data_AF-A0A2P4S8E2-F1
#
_entry.id   AF-A0A2P4S8E2-F1
#
_cell.length_a   1.000
_cell.length_b   1.000
_cell.length_c   1.000
_cell.angle_alpha   90.00
_cell.angle_beta   90.00
_cell.angle_gamma   90.00
#
_symmetry.space_group_name_H-M   'P 1'
#
loop_
_entity.id
_entity.type
_entity.pdbx_description
1 polymer ?
#
loop_
_entity_poly.entity_id
_entity_poly.type
_entity_poly.pdbx_seq_one_letter_code
_entity_poly.pdbx_strand_id
1 'polypeptide(L)'
;MWPCWLCPQVPGAMAPPKDIMTNSHAKSILNAMNALRKSNTLCDVTLRVEHKDFPAHRIVLAACSDYFCAMFTSELSEKDKPYVDIQGLTASTMEILLDFVYTETVHVTVENVQELLPAACLLQLKGNAECWGGLHGCC
;
A
#
# COMPACT_ATOMS: atom_id res chain seq x y z
N MET A 1 1.05 53.18 -23.58
CA MET A 1 1.39 51.76 -23.78
C MET A 1 0.14 50.95 -23.48
N TRP A 2 -0.44 50.26 -24.47
CA TRP A 2 -1.69 49.50 -24.30
C TRP A 2 -1.37 48.05 -23.86
N PRO A 3 -2.20 47.39 -23.01
CA PRO A 3 -1.97 46.00 -22.57
C PRO A 3 -2.14 44.97 -23.69
N CYS A 4 -1.31 43.93 -23.69
CA CYS A 4 -1.21 42.88 -24.72
C CYS A 4 -2.46 41.99 -24.96
N TRP A 5 -3.57 42.21 -24.25
CA TRP A 5 -4.79 41.39 -24.32
C TRP A 5 -5.77 41.82 -25.42
N LEU A 6 -5.45 42.88 -26.18
CA LEU A 6 -6.31 43.47 -27.22
C LEU A 6 -5.97 43.02 -28.66
N CYS A 7 -5.18 41.96 -28.85
CA CYS A 7 -4.90 41.42 -30.19
C CYS A 7 -5.96 40.37 -30.58
N PRO A 8 -6.77 40.60 -31.64
CA PRO A 8 -7.70 39.60 -32.13
C PRO A 8 -6.91 38.46 -32.79
N GLN A 9 -7.04 37.27 -32.21
CA GLN A 9 -6.80 35.96 -32.84
C GLN A 9 -5.46 35.79 -33.56
N VAL A 10 -4.41 35.42 -32.80
CA VAL A 10 -3.26 34.70 -33.36
C VAL A 10 -3.69 33.28 -33.75
N PRO A 11 -3.75 32.93 -35.05
CA PRO A 11 -4.04 31.57 -35.47
C PRO A 11 -2.78 30.74 -35.17
N GLY A 12 -2.90 29.76 -34.27
CA GLY A 12 -1.77 28.92 -33.87
C GLY A 12 -1.35 29.04 -32.41
N ALA A 13 -2.13 29.68 -31.55
CA ALA A 13 -1.97 29.52 -30.10
C ALA A 13 -2.22 28.05 -29.73
N MET A 14 -1.13 27.27 -29.66
CA MET A 14 -1.16 25.89 -29.20
C MET A 14 -1.75 25.90 -27.79
N ALA A 15 -2.84 25.17 -27.59
CA ALA A 15 -3.49 25.11 -26.28
C ALA A 15 -2.45 24.76 -25.21
N PRO A 16 -2.53 25.37 -24.00
CA PRO A 16 -1.59 25.04 -22.94
C PRO A 16 -1.60 23.53 -22.69
N PRO A 17 -0.43 22.92 -22.39
CA PRO A 17 -0.37 21.51 -22.07
C PRO A 17 -1.38 21.22 -20.95
N LYS A 18 -2.22 20.20 -21.18
CA LYS A 18 -3.26 19.79 -20.25
C LYS A 18 -2.93 18.41 -19.72
N ASP A 19 -2.71 18.33 -18.42
CA ASP A 19 -2.57 17.05 -17.73
C ASP A 19 -3.93 16.36 -17.62
N ILE A 20 -3.99 15.09 -18.00
CA ILE A 20 -5.17 14.24 -17.85
C ILE A 20 -4.91 13.30 -16.67
N MET A 21 -5.57 13.55 -15.54
CA MET A 21 -5.48 12.71 -14.34
C MET A 21 -6.62 11.68 -14.33
N THR A 22 -6.30 10.40 -14.14
CA THR A 22 -7.28 9.31 -14.02
C THR A 22 -7.24 8.72 -12.62
N ASN A 23 -8.15 9.16 -11.75
CA ASN A 23 -8.18 8.73 -10.35
C ASN A 23 -8.55 7.23 -10.18
N SER A 24 -9.03 6.57 -11.24
CA SER A 24 -9.37 5.14 -11.25
C SER A 24 -8.22 4.22 -11.63
N HIS A 25 -7.15 4.73 -12.25
CA HIS A 25 -6.08 3.90 -12.78
C HIS A 25 -5.29 3.20 -11.66
N ALA A 26 -4.94 3.93 -10.60
CA ALA A 26 -4.25 3.39 -9.42
C ALA A 26 -5.06 2.24 -8.77
N LYS A 27 -6.36 2.46 -8.53
CA LYS A 27 -7.26 1.44 -8.00
C LYS A 27 -7.35 0.20 -8.89
N SER A 28 -7.39 0.38 -10.22
CA SER A 28 -7.40 -0.74 -11.16
C SER A 28 -6.10 -1.54 -11.11
N ILE A 29 -4.95 -0.87 -10.98
CA ILE A 29 -3.65 -1.53 -10.83
C ILE A 29 -3.61 -2.33 -9.52
N LEU A 30 -4.04 -1.73 -8.41
CA LEU A 30 -4.02 -2.39 -7.11
C LEU A 30 -4.93 -3.62 -7.09
N ASN A 31 -6.12 -3.54 -7.70
CA ASN A 31 -7.01 -4.69 -7.88
C ASN A 31 -6.36 -5.80 -8.71
N ALA A 32 -5.64 -5.45 -9.78
CA ALA A 32 -4.90 -6.43 -10.58
C ALA A 32 -3.76 -7.08 -9.77
N MET A 33 -3.01 -6.31 -8.99
CA MET A 33 -1.98 -6.83 -8.08
C MET A 33 -2.58 -7.77 -7.02
N ASN A 34 -3.78 -7.48 -6.51
CA ASN A 34 -4.48 -8.36 -5.58
C ASN A 34 -4.88 -9.69 -6.24
N ALA A 35 -5.36 -9.64 -7.49
CA ALA A 35 -5.68 -10.85 -8.25
C ALA A 35 -4.43 -11.73 -8.44
N LEU A 36 -3.30 -11.11 -8.84
CA LEU A 36 -2.01 -11.80 -8.97
C LEU A 36 -1.54 -12.41 -7.65
N ARG A 37 -1.70 -11.70 -6.54
CA ARG A 37 -1.38 -12.22 -5.19
C ARG A 37 -2.20 -13.48 -4.89
N LYS A 38 -3.52 -13.42 -5.10
CA LYS A 38 -4.44 -14.54 -4.82
C LYS A 38 -4.18 -15.76 -5.71
N SER A 39 -3.66 -15.55 -6.92
CA SER A 39 -3.23 -16.63 -7.81
C SER A 39 -1.75 -17.02 -7.64
N ASN A 40 -1.07 -16.51 -6.61
CA ASN A 40 0.35 -16.71 -6.35
C ASN A 40 1.24 -16.47 -7.59
N THR A 41 0.92 -15.44 -8.36
CA THR A 41 1.57 -15.11 -9.63
C THR A 41 2.45 -13.90 -9.43
N LEU A 42 3.74 -13.99 -9.79
CA LEU A 42 4.76 -12.95 -9.57
C LEU A 42 5.06 -12.62 -8.09
N CYS A 43 4.55 -13.42 -7.15
CA CYS A 43 4.92 -13.31 -5.74
C CYS A 43 6.39 -13.70 -5.54
N ASP A 44 7.15 -12.82 -4.90
CA ASP A 44 8.60 -12.92 -4.68
C ASP A 44 8.95 -13.01 -3.18
N VAL A 45 7.93 -13.11 -2.32
CA VAL A 45 8.06 -13.38 -0.89
C VAL A 45 6.83 -14.14 -0.37
N THR A 46 7.05 -14.94 0.66
CA THR A 46 5.98 -15.58 1.45
C THR A 46 6.13 -15.18 2.91
N LEU A 47 5.11 -14.52 3.45
CA LEU A 47 5.04 -14.19 4.88
C LEU A 47 4.50 -15.42 5.62
N ARG A 48 5.21 -15.86 6.65
CA ARG A 48 4.80 -16.98 7.50
C ARG A 48 4.33 -16.43 8.83
N VAL A 49 3.08 -16.70 9.15
CA VAL A 49 2.43 -16.25 10.38
C VAL A 49 1.76 -17.44 11.03
N GLU A 50 2.17 -17.76 12.25
CA GLU A 50 1.78 -18.97 12.95
C GLU A 50 2.02 -20.24 12.11
N HIS A 51 0.96 -20.79 11.52
CA HIS A 51 0.97 -22.03 10.72
C HIS A 51 0.40 -21.80 9.30
N LYS A 52 0.32 -20.54 8.85
CA LYS A 52 -0.21 -20.16 7.53
C LYS A 52 0.82 -19.35 6.74
N ASP A 53 0.87 -19.64 5.44
CA ASP A 53 1.74 -19.00 4.48
C ASP A 53 0.95 -18.01 3.61
N PHE A 54 1.50 -16.82 3.43
CA PHE A 54 0.89 -15.73 2.67
C PHE A 54 1.83 -15.27 1.56
N PRO A 55 1.63 -15.73 0.31
CA PRO A 55 2.39 -15.21 -0.81
C PRO A 55 2.05 -13.74 -1.07
N ALA A 56 3.06 -12.93 -1.35
CA ALA A 56 2.93 -11.50 -1.55
C ALA A 56 4.02 -10.95 -2.49
N HIS A 57 3.90 -9.65 -2.78
CA HIS A 57 4.87 -8.92 -3.59
C HIS A 57 5.65 -7.94 -2.70
N ARG A 58 6.96 -8.08 -2.66
CA ARG A 58 7.88 -7.24 -1.88
C ARG A 58 7.69 -5.77 -2.16
N ILE A 59 7.52 -5.41 -3.45
CA ILE A 59 7.34 -4.02 -3.86
C ILE A 59 6.07 -3.39 -3.30
N VAL A 60 4.97 -4.16 -3.24
CA VAL A 60 3.69 -3.67 -2.69
C VAL A 60 3.81 -3.54 -1.18
N LEU A 61 4.37 -4.54 -0.51
CA LEU A 61 4.63 -4.50 0.93
C LEU A 61 5.52 -3.30 1.31
N ALA A 62 6.66 -3.11 0.63
CA ALA A 62 7.58 -1.99 0.89
C ALA A 62 6.95 -0.62 0.63
N ALA A 63 6.10 -0.50 -0.40
CA ALA A 63 5.39 0.75 -0.67
C ALA A 63 4.42 1.12 0.47
N CYS A 64 3.79 0.13 1.09
CA CYS A 64 2.78 0.31 2.12
C CYS A 64 3.30 0.20 3.56
N SER A 65 4.58 -0.15 3.78
CA SER A 65 5.14 -0.43 5.12
C SER A 65 6.59 -0.01 5.20
N ASP A 66 6.93 0.82 6.19
CA ASP A 66 8.32 1.18 6.45
C ASP A 66 9.12 0.00 7.02
N TYR A 67 8.47 -0.88 7.78
CA TYR A 67 9.06 -2.13 8.26
C TYR A 67 9.52 -3.04 7.10
N PHE A 68 8.63 -3.32 6.14
CA PHE A 68 8.98 -4.14 4.98
C PHE A 68 9.94 -3.43 4.03
N CYS A 69 9.82 -2.10 3.88
CA CYS A 69 10.76 -1.32 3.09
C CYS A 69 12.18 -1.45 3.65
N ALA A 70 12.36 -1.23 4.96
CA ALA A 70 13.65 -1.38 5.63
C ALA A 70 14.18 -2.81 5.52
N MET A 71 13.34 -3.82 5.76
CA MET A 71 13.71 -5.23 5.65
C MET A 71 14.24 -5.58 4.25
N PHE A 72 13.50 -5.22 3.20
CA PHE A 72 13.81 -5.62 1.82
C PHE A 72 14.90 -4.77 1.15
N THR A 73 15.21 -3.59 1.69
CA THR A 73 16.28 -2.71 1.17
C THR A 73 17.55 -2.76 2.01
N SER A 74 17.53 -3.43 3.17
CA SER A 74 18.71 -3.61 4.01
C SER A 74 19.82 -4.40 3.29
N GLU A 75 21.08 -4.22 3.70
CA GLU A 75 22.20 -5.04 3.22
C GLU A 75 22.27 -6.42 3.90
N LEU A 76 21.31 -6.73 4.78
CA LEU A 76 21.29 -7.95 5.57
C LEU A 76 20.79 -9.13 4.74
N SER A 77 21.20 -10.35 5.13
CA SER A 77 20.82 -11.60 4.45
C SER A 77 19.30 -11.82 4.35
N GLU A 78 18.50 -11.16 5.18
CA GLU A 78 17.04 -11.25 5.17
C GLU A 78 16.43 -10.70 3.88
N LYS A 79 17.10 -9.77 3.21
CA LYS A 79 16.63 -9.20 1.95
C LYS A 79 16.44 -10.25 0.85
N ASP A 80 17.22 -11.33 0.83
CA ASP A 80 17.18 -12.33 -0.25
C ASP A 80 16.36 -13.58 0.11
N LYS A 81 15.78 -13.63 1.32
CA LYS A 81 15.02 -14.81 1.76
C LYS A 81 13.65 -14.88 1.08
N PRO A 82 13.26 -16.04 0.50
CA PRO A 82 11.92 -16.20 -0.06
C PRO A 82 10.82 -16.27 1.02
N TYR A 83 11.19 -16.52 2.27
CA TYR A 83 10.28 -16.62 3.41
C TYR A 83 10.65 -15.60 4.50
N VAL A 84 9.63 -14.95 5.05
CA VAL A 84 9.76 -14.02 6.19
C VAL A 84 8.83 -14.47 7.31
N ASP A 85 9.40 -14.81 8.46
CA ASP A 85 8.64 -15.18 9.64
C ASP A 85 8.21 -13.92 10.40
N ILE A 86 6.89 -13.73 10.54
CA ILE A 86 6.33 -12.61 11.29
C ILE A 86 5.78 -13.16 12.60
N GLN A 87 6.27 -12.58 13.70
CA GLN A 87 5.84 -12.91 15.06
C GLN A 87 5.03 -11.77 15.66
N GLY A 88 4.20 -12.07 16.67
CA GLY A 88 3.45 -11.06 17.41
C GLY A 88 2.08 -10.68 16.82
N LEU A 89 1.58 -11.43 15.83
CA LEU A 89 0.21 -11.30 15.32
C LEU A 89 -0.35 -12.65 14.83
N THR A 90 -1.67 -12.76 14.77
CA THR A 90 -2.41 -13.96 14.36
C THR A 90 -2.56 -14.06 12.84
N ALA A 91 -2.69 -15.27 12.30
CA ALA A 91 -2.87 -15.47 10.86
C ALA A 91 -4.12 -14.77 10.31
N SER A 92 -5.20 -14.71 11.10
CA SER A 92 -6.42 -13.95 10.77
C SER A 92 -6.16 -12.44 10.67
N THR A 93 -5.36 -11.89 11.58
CA THR A 93 -4.98 -10.47 11.53
C THR A 93 -4.11 -10.17 10.31
N MET A 94 -3.16 -11.05 9.98
CA MET A 94 -2.35 -10.90 8.75
C MET A 94 -3.22 -10.88 7.49
N GLU A 95 -4.24 -11.73 7.42
CA GLU A 95 -5.15 -11.78 6.28
C GLU A 95 -5.89 -10.46 6.07
N ILE A 96 -6.40 -9.86 7.16
CA ILE A 96 -7.06 -8.55 7.13
C ILE A 96 -6.09 -7.46 6.68
N LEU A 97 -4.86 -7.45 7.21
CA LEU A 97 -3.85 -6.45 6.86
C LEU A 97 -3.40 -6.57 5.40
N LEU A 98 -3.24 -7.78 4.88
CA LEU A 98 -2.92 -7.98 3.46
C LEU A 98 -4.08 -7.58 2.55
N ASP A 99 -5.32 -7.85 2.94
CA ASP A 99 -6.46 -7.36 2.18
C ASP A 99 -6.51 -5.83 2.17
N PHE A 100 -6.19 -5.16 3.29
CA PHE A 100 -6.01 -3.71 3.32
C PHE A 100 -4.91 -3.24 2.36
N VAL A 101 -3.72 -3.83 2.43
CA VAL A 101 -2.57 -3.48 1.56
C VAL A 101 -2.93 -3.57 0.07
N TYR A 102 -3.78 -4.53 -0.31
CA TYR A 102 -4.13 -4.79 -1.71
C TYR A 102 -5.51 -4.29 -2.15
N THR A 103 -6.28 -3.62 -1.28
CA THR A 103 -7.63 -3.11 -1.62
C THR A 103 -7.93 -1.72 -1.06
N GLU A 104 -7.05 -1.16 -0.23
CA GLU A 104 -7.26 0.07 0.56
C GLU A 104 -8.51 0.02 1.45
N THR A 105 -9.07 -1.17 1.68
CA THR A 105 -10.29 -1.37 2.46
C THR A 105 -10.00 -2.26 3.65
N VAL A 106 -10.39 -1.79 4.83
CA VAL A 106 -10.29 -2.57 6.08
C VAL A 106 -11.62 -2.50 6.81
N HIS A 107 -12.11 -3.65 7.26
CA HIS A 107 -13.31 -3.72 8.08
C HIS A 107 -12.93 -3.90 9.55
N VAL A 108 -12.99 -2.81 10.31
CA VAL A 108 -12.64 -2.78 11.73
C VAL A 108 -13.91 -3.01 12.57
N THR A 109 -13.85 -3.98 13.47
CA THR A 109 -14.91 -4.30 14.44
C THR A 109 -14.35 -4.21 15.87
N VAL A 110 -15.22 -4.15 16.87
CA VAL A 110 -14.80 -4.05 18.28
C VAL A 110 -13.97 -5.27 18.71
N GLU A 111 -14.22 -6.42 18.08
CA GLU A 111 -13.53 -7.67 18.36
C GLU A 111 -12.15 -7.73 17.71
N ASN A 112 -12.02 -7.28 16.45
CA ASN A 112 -10.75 -7.38 15.73
C ASN A 112 -9.79 -6.20 16.01
N VAL A 113 -10.31 -5.05 16.43
CA VAL A 113 -9.52 -3.81 16.59
C VAL A 113 -8.41 -3.96 17.63
N GLN A 114 -8.61 -4.78 18.66
CA GLN A 114 -7.61 -5.01 19.71
C GLN A 114 -6.37 -5.72 19.20
N GLU A 115 -6.50 -6.63 18.22
CA GLU A 115 -5.37 -7.32 17.59
C GLU A 115 -4.85 -6.58 16.36
N LEU A 116 -5.76 -5.96 15.60
CA LEU A 116 -5.46 -5.33 14.32
C LEU A 116 -4.56 -4.10 14.45
N LEU A 117 -4.81 -3.26 15.45
CA LEU A 117 -4.06 -2.02 15.62
C LEU A 117 -2.61 -2.25 16.05
N PRO A 118 -2.31 -3.07 17.09
CA PRO A 118 -0.92 -3.38 17.42
C PRO A 118 -0.17 -4.03 16.26
N ALA A 119 -0.84 -4.90 15.49
CA ALA A 119 -0.26 -5.54 14.32
C ALA A 119 0.07 -4.53 13.20
N ALA A 120 -0.82 -3.57 12.94
CA ALA A 120 -0.56 -2.52 11.96
C ALA A 120 0.58 -1.58 12.40
N CYS A 121 0.68 -1.29 13.70
CA CYS A 121 1.80 -0.54 14.28
C CYS A 121 3.11 -1.33 14.16
N LEU A 122 3.11 -2.62 14.50
CA LEU A 122 4.26 -3.51 14.38
C LEU A 122 4.79 -3.53 12.93
N LEU A 123 3.88 -3.65 11.97
CA LEU A 123 4.22 -3.64 10.54
C LEU A 123 4.37 -2.23 9.97
N GLN A 124 4.24 -1.18 10.77
CA GLN A 124 4.39 0.23 10.36
C GLN A 124 3.63 0.54 9.06
N LEU A 125 2.37 0.10 8.98
CA LEU A 125 1.55 0.27 7.78
C LEU A 125 1.20 1.74 7.56
N LYS A 126 1.48 2.22 6.36
CA LYS A 126 1.08 3.54 5.88
C LYS A 126 -0.41 3.48 5.56
N GLY A 127 -1.21 4.24 6.30
CA GLY A 127 -2.61 4.46 5.97
C GLY A 127 -2.98 5.90 6.23
N ASN A 128 -4.05 6.34 5.57
CA ASN A 128 -4.60 7.67 5.78
C ASN A 128 -4.97 7.82 7.25
N ALA A 129 -4.76 9.01 7.83
CA ALA A 129 -5.08 9.29 9.23
C ALA A 129 -6.56 9.00 9.59
N GLU A 130 -7.44 8.77 8.62
CA GLU A 130 -8.82 8.35 8.87
C GLU A 130 -8.95 6.83 9.18
N CYS A 131 -8.09 5.98 8.61
CA CYS A 131 -8.13 4.53 8.85
C CYS A 131 -7.51 4.13 10.19
N TRP A 132 -6.53 4.91 10.67
CA TRP A 132 -5.79 4.61 11.91
C TRP A 132 -5.84 5.75 12.96
N GLY A 133 -6.23 6.96 12.58
CA GLY A 133 -6.07 8.16 13.40
C GLY A 133 -7.12 8.37 14.49
N GLY A 134 -7.92 7.35 14.79
CA GLY A 134 -8.49 7.23 16.13
C GLY A 134 -7.42 6.98 17.22
N LEU A 135 -6.18 6.62 16.84
CA LEU A 135 -5.13 6.15 17.76
C LEU A 135 -3.79 6.87 17.65
N HIS A 136 -3.79 8.15 17.26
CA HIS A 136 -2.60 9.01 17.35
C HIS A 136 -1.98 9.17 18.77
N GLY A 137 -2.46 8.42 19.77
CA GLY A 137 -1.90 8.37 21.13
C GLY A 137 -1.16 7.08 21.52
N CYS A 138 -0.92 6.13 20.60
CA CYS A 138 -0.28 4.84 20.94
C CYS A 138 1.02 4.53 20.19
N CYS A 139 1.70 5.52 19.63
CA CYS A 139 3.11 5.41 19.20
C CYS A 139 3.97 6.30 20.08
#